data_AF-A0A954Q6I1-F1
#
_entry.id   AF-A0A954Q6I1-F1
#
_cell.length_a   1.000
_cell.length_b   1.000
_cell.length_c   1.000
_cell.angle_alpha   90.00
_cell.angle_beta   90.00
_cell.angle_gamma   90.00
#
_symmetry.space_group_name_H-M   'P 1'
#
loop_
_entity.id
_entity.type
_entity.pdbx_description
1 polymer ?
#
loop_
_entity_poly.entity_id
_entity_poly.type
_entity_poly.pdbx_seq_one_letter_code
_entity_poly.pdbx_strand_id
1 'polypeptide(L)' 'MECDLDTSVPDWLIDHPESAAVFAELQIDTSCGGKSLEYVCRQQGINPATVLARLVDLANRKQGQRKLDDR' A
#
# COMPACT_ATOMS: atom_id res chain seq x y z
N MET A 1 11.53 4.09 -4.82
CA MET A 1 11.30 2.66 -5.09
C MET A 1 10.02 2.57 -5.90
N GLU A 2 10.01 1.85 -7.01
CA GLU A 2 8.80 1.69 -7.83
C GLU A 2 7.80 0.85 -7.04
N CYS A 3 6.70 1.48 -6.62
CA CYS A 3 5.70 0.88 -5.75
C CYS A 3 4.55 0.37 -6.63
N ASP A 4 4.63 -0.91 -6.99
CA ASP A 4 3.75 -1.55 -7.98
C ASP A 4 3.06 -2.78 -7.37
N LEU A 5 2.26 -3.47 -8.19
CA LEU A 5 1.56 -4.70 -7.80
C LEU A 5 2.50 -5.86 -7.46
N ASP A 6 3.71 -5.84 -8.02
CA ASP A 6 4.74 -6.86 -7.79
C ASP A 6 5.46 -6.65 -6.44
N THR A 7 5.43 -5.42 -5.92
CA THR A 7 5.99 -5.06 -4.62
C THR A 7 5.27 -5.81 -3.50
N SER A 8 6.04 -6.38 -2.59
CA SER A 8 5.48 -7.10 -1.44
C SER A 8 4.79 -6.13 -0.47
N VAL A 9 3.72 -6.61 0.18
CA VAL A 9 3.02 -5.87 1.24
C VAL A 9 3.97 -5.35 2.34
N PRO A 10 4.92 -6.15 2.88
CA PRO A 10 5.90 -5.63 3.84
C PRO A 10 6.79 -4.53 3.26
N ASP A 11 7.15 -4.57 1.98
CA ASP A 11 7.94 -3.52 1.33
C ASP A 11 7.16 -2.20 1.26
N TRP A 12 5.88 -2.29 0.89
CA TRP A 12 4.95 -1.15 0.96
C TRP A 12 4.87 -0.53 2.35
N LEU A 13 4.85 -1.35 3.41
CA LEU A 13 4.83 -0.87 4.79
C LEU A 13 6.15 -0.22 5.23
N ILE A 14 7.28 -0.65 4.67
CA ILE A 14 8.60 -0.09 4.95
C ILE A 14 8.75 1.28 4.30
N ASP A 15 8.40 1.42 3.01
CA ASP A 15 8.52 2.69 2.28
C ASP A 15 7.37 3.66 2.62
N HIS A 16 6.15 3.13 2.75
CA HIS A 16 4.92 3.86 3.00
C HIS A 16 4.14 3.27 4.18
N PRO A 17 4.52 3.52 5.44
CA PRO A 17 3.81 3.01 6.61
C PRO A 17 2.33 3.44 6.66
N GLU A 18 1.93 4.49 5.95
CA GLU A 18 0.53 4.90 5.77
C GLU A 18 -0.33 3.87 5.02
N SER A 19 0.29 3.05 4.15
CA SER A 19 -0.36 1.95 3.46
C SER A 19 -0.97 0.92 4.43
N ALA A 20 -0.44 0.85 5.66
CA ALA A 20 -0.96 -0.01 6.73
C ALA A 20 -2.44 0.22 6.99
N ALA A 21 -2.92 1.46 6.88
CA ALA A 21 -4.33 1.77 7.08
C ALA A 21 -5.20 1.06 6.03
N VAL A 22 -4.78 1.11 4.75
CA VAL A 22 -5.50 0.44 3.66
C VAL A 22 -5.44 -1.07 3.81
N PHE A 23 -4.28 -1.63 4.16
CA PHE A 23 -4.17 -3.07 4.38
C PHE A 23 -5.03 -3.54 5.54
N ALA A 24 -5.10 -2.77 6.63
CA ALA A 24 -5.97 -3.07 7.77
C ALA A 24 -7.46 -2.95 7.40
N GLU A 25 -7.86 -1.90 6.69
CA GLU A 25 -9.24 -1.71 6.20
C GLU A 25 -9.70 -2.85 5.28
N LEU A 26 -8.80 -3.34 4.41
CA LEU A 26 -9.06 -4.43 3.49
C LEU A 26 -8.82 -5.82 4.09
N GLN A 27 -8.43 -5.91 5.37
CA GLN A 27 -8.02 -7.15 6.04
C GLN A 27 -7.00 -7.97 5.22
N ILE A 28 -6.05 -7.28 4.58
CA ILE A 28 -4.97 -7.91 3.84
C ILE A 28 -3.94 -8.46 4.83
N ASP A 29 -3.76 -9.79 4.83
CA ASP A 29 -2.81 -10.45 5.71
C ASP A 29 -1.37 -10.10 5.32
N THR A 30 -0.73 -9.28 6.15
CA THR A 30 0.66 -8.84 5.96
C THR A 30 1.65 -9.84 6.57
N SER A 31 1.17 -10.88 7.25
CA SER A 31 1.97 -11.91 7.90
C SER A 31 2.56 -12.92 6.91
N CYS A 32 2.10 -12.87 5.66
CA CYS A 32 2.42 -13.80 4.59
C CYS A 32 3.78 -13.59 3.88
N GLY A 33 4.77 -13.05 4.59
CA GLY A 33 6.22 -13.20 4.30
C GLY A 33 6.66 -13.05 2.83
N GLY A 34 6.47 -11.87 2.23
CA GLY A 34 7.05 -11.56 0.91
C GLY A 34 6.16 -11.87 -0.30
N LYS A 35 4.85 -12.11 -0.11
CA LYS A 35 3.91 -12.14 -1.24
C LYS A 35 3.66 -10.75 -1.80
N SER A 36 3.64 -10.66 -3.13
CA SER A 36 3.29 -9.44 -3.87
C SER A 36 1.86 -9.01 -3.60
N LEU A 37 1.61 -7.70 -3.63
CA LEU A 37 0.28 -7.14 -3.44
C LEU A 37 -0.76 -7.77 -4.37
N GLU A 38 -0.41 -8.02 -5.63
CA GLU A 38 -1.29 -8.70 -6.58
C GLU A 38 -1.78 -10.05 -6.05
N TYR A 39 -0.84 -10.88 -5.59
CA TYR A 39 -1.13 -12.23 -5.16
C TYR A 39 -2.12 -12.23 -4.00
N VAL A 40 -1.90 -11.39 -3.00
CA VAL A 40 -2.77 -11.34 -1.81
C VAL A 40 -4.16 -10.81 -2.17
N CYS A 41 -4.24 -9.79 -3.04
CA CYS A 41 -5.52 -9.28 -3.54
C CYS A 41 -6.30 -10.36 -4.29
N ARG A 42 -5.65 -11.08 -5.22
CA ARG A 42 -6.27 -12.17 -5.99
C ARG A 42 -6.74 -13.31 -5.11
N GLN A 43 -5.97 -13.67 -4.08
CA GLN A 43 -6.34 -14.71 -3.12
C GLN A 43 -7.62 -14.37 -2.36
N GLN A 44 -7.86 -13.08 -2.09
CA GLN A 44 -9.07 -12.58 -1.42
C GLN A 44 -10.20 -12.21 -2.40
N GLY A 45 -9.97 -12.29 -3.72
CA GLY A 45 -10.94 -11.83 -4.72
C GLY A 45 -11.08 -10.31 -4.79
N ILE A 46 -10.11 -9.57 -4.25
CA ILE A 46 -10.03 -8.11 -4.29
C ILE A 46 -9.31 -7.70 -5.59
N ASN A 47 -9.78 -6.62 -6.22
CA ASN A 47 -9.11 -6.11 -7.41
C ASN A 47 -7.79 -5.40 -7.05
N PRO A 48 -6.63 -5.94 -7.45
CA PRO A 48 -5.32 -5.39 -7.08
C PRO A 48 -5.11 -3.97 -7.61
N ALA A 49 -5.61 -3.65 -8.81
CA ALA A 49 -5.47 -2.32 -9.41
C ALA A 49 -6.19 -1.24 -8.59
N THR A 50 -7.36 -1.57 -8.03
CA THR A 50 -8.10 -0.66 -7.15
C THR A 50 -7.33 -0.39 -5.86
N VAL A 51 -6.73 -1.44 -5.26
CA VAL A 51 -5.92 -1.31 -4.05
C VAL A 51 -4.69 -0.44 -4.31
N LEU A 52 -3.96 -0.71 -5.40
CA LEU A 52 -2.81 0.09 -5.81
C LEU A 52 -3.15 1.57 -6.00
N ALA A 53 -4.26 1.86 -6.70
CA ALA A 53 -4.70 3.24 -6.89
C ALA A 53 -4.95 3.97 -5.55
N ARG A 54 -5.51 3.27 -4.56
CA ARG A 54 -5.73 3.83 -3.21
C ARG A 54 -4.42 4.07 -2.46
N LEU A 55 -3.47 3.13 -2.56
CA LEU A 55 -2.15 3.25 -1.95
C LEU A 55 -1.35 4.42 -2.53
N VAL A 56 -1.30 4.51 -3.86
CA VAL A 56 -0.62 5.59 -4.58
C VAL A 56 -1.26 6.95 -4.28
N ASP A 57 -2.60 7.03 -4.23
CA ASP A 57 -3.31 8.25 -3.82
C ASP A 57 -2.94 8.69 -2.39
N LEU A 58 -2.89 7.76 -1.44
CA LEU A 58 -2.47 8.07 -0.06
C LEU A 58 -1.01 8.52 0.05
N ALA A 59 -0.10 7.81 -0.62
CA ALA A 59 1.32 8.17 -0.67
C ALA A 59 1.50 9.58 -1.25
N ASN A 60 0.77 9.92 -2.32
CA ASN A 60 0.79 11.26 -2.92
C ASN A 60 0.19 12.34 -2.01
N ARG A 61 -0.93 12.05 -1.32
CA ARG A 61 -1.56 13.01 -0.39
C ARG A 61 -0.64 13.40 0.76
N LYS A 62 0.11 12.44 1.32
CA LYS A 62 1.07 12.70 2.41
C LYS A 62 2.33 13.43 1.94
N GLN A 63 2.83 13.16 0.74
CA GLN A 63 3.92 13.94 0.12
C GLN A 63 3.53 15.42 -0.04
N GLY A 64 2.28 15.71 -0.39
CA GLY A 64 1.77 17.08 -0.49
C GLY A 64 1.57 17.78 0.86
N GLN A 65 1.20 17.04 1.91
CA GLN A 65 0.86 17.59 3.23
C GLN A 65 2.09 17.87 4.12
N ARG A 66 3.20 17.15 3.95
CA ARG A 66 4.46 17.40 4.67
C ARG A 66 5.14 18.74 4.33
N LYS A 67 4.73 19.43 3.26
CA LYS A 67 5.29 20.73 2.88
C LYS A 67 4.60 21.93 3.56
N LEU A 68 3.56 21.70 4.35
CA LEU A 68 2.75 22.73 5.02
C LEU A 68 2.86 22.69 6.56
N ASP A 69 3.92 22.10 7.12
CA ASP A 69 4.23 22.21 8.55
C ASP A 69 5.61 22.85 8.80
N ASP A 70 6.20 23.46 7.76
CA ASP A 70 7.47 24.21 7.80
C ASP A 70 7.26 25.71 7.53
N ARG A 71 6.18 26.31 8.06
CA ARG A 71 5.92 27.76 7.94
C ARG A 71 5.55 28.44 9.25
#